data_AF-A0A1Q4VQR6-F1
#
_entry.id   AF-A0A1Q4VQR6-F1
#
_cell.length_a   1.000
_cell.length_b   1.000
_cell.length_c   1.000
_cell.angle_alpha   90.00
_cell.angle_beta   90.00
_cell.angle_gamma   90.00
#
_symmetry.space_group_name_H-M   'P 1'
#
loop_
_entity.id
_entity.type
_entity.pdbx_description
1 polymer ?
#
loop_
_entity_poly.entity_id
_entity_poly.type
_entity_poly.pdbx_seq_one_letter_code
_entity_poly.pdbx_strand_id
1 'polypeptide(L)'
;MANPNKAKGTQWESDVRDYLNKELGQVDEYGKLLDPFDAHNVRRPAQEGAADVGDVHAVPFVLECKNVKSPAVPTFLRQAEVEARHAGFPYGVAVVKVPRANVRRGRVHVSVRTWTRVRHALGLPSQAFADRYGFTVSLRGLDTGKWYLTTDLEHFRLLLADVRAQHYAQ
;
A
#
# COMPACT_ATOMS: atom_id res chain seq x y z
N MET A 1 17.70 -15.89 -19.17
CA MET A 1 17.88 -16.11 -17.71
C MET A 1 17.01 -15.13 -16.94
N ALA A 2 16.13 -15.60 -16.07
CA ALA A 2 15.32 -14.72 -15.21
C ALA A 2 16.23 -14.03 -14.18
N ASN A 3 16.22 -12.69 -14.13
CA ASN A 3 16.99 -11.93 -13.14
C ASN A 3 16.48 -12.26 -11.72
N PRO A 4 17.31 -12.84 -10.83
CA PRO A 4 16.88 -13.24 -9.48
C PRO A 4 16.30 -12.09 -8.64
N ASN A 5 16.77 -10.86 -8.84
CA ASN A 5 16.25 -9.71 -8.13
C ASN A 5 14.85 -9.32 -8.64
N LYS A 6 14.60 -9.46 -9.95
CA LYS A 6 13.26 -9.26 -10.52
C LYS A 6 12.28 -10.30 -9.98
N ALA A 7 12.69 -11.57 -9.90
CA ALA A 7 11.88 -12.64 -9.31
C ALA A 7 11.50 -12.35 -7.84
N LYS A 8 12.46 -11.87 -7.03
CA LYS A 8 12.22 -11.48 -5.63
C LYS A 8 11.28 -10.28 -5.49
N GLY A 9 11.29 -9.36 -6.45
CA GLY A 9 10.35 -8.23 -6.52
C GLY A 9 8.94 -8.73 -6.83
N THR A 10 8.79 -9.47 -7.93
CA THR A 10 7.51 -10.06 -8.34
C THR A 10 6.89 -10.98 -7.28
N GLN A 11 7.71 -11.76 -6.57
CA GLN A 11 7.23 -12.55 -5.44
C GLN A 11 6.71 -11.65 -4.32
N TRP A 12 7.42 -10.55 -3.99
CA TRP A 12 6.98 -9.64 -2.94
C TRP A 12 5.65 -8.95 -3.27
N GLU A 13 5.48 -8.50 -4.51
CA GLU A 13 4.20 -7.94 -5.00
C GLU A 13 3.06 -8.96 -4.86
N SER A 14 3.34 -10.23 -5.20
CA SER A 14 2.34 -11.30 -5.14
C SER A 14 2.00 -11.65 -3.69
N ASP A 15 3.01 -11.75 -2.81
CA ASP A 15 2.81 -11.96 -1.37
C ASP A 15 1.91 -10.87 -0.77
N VAL A 16 2.13 -9.59 -1.11
CA VAL A 16 1.33 -8.46 -0.62
C VAL A 16 -0.10 -8.54 -1.11
N ARG A 17 -0.31 -8.80 -2.41
CA ARG A 17 -1.64 -8.99 -3.02
C ARG A 17 -2.41 -10.11 -2.32
N ASP A 18 -1.78 -11.27 -2.18
CA ASP A 18 -2.43 -12.48 -1.65
C ASP A 18 -2.75 -12.33 -0.17
N TYR A 19 -1.83 -11.72 0.60
CA TYR A 19 -2.08 -11.38 2.00
C TYR A 19 -3.28 -10.44 2.15
N LEU A 20 -3.35 -9.35 1.38
CA LEU A 20 -4.44 -8.40 1.52
C LEU A 20 -5.79 -9.00 1.10
N ASN A 21 -5.86 -9.72 -0.03
CA ASN A 21 -7.09 -10.40 -0.44
C ASN A 21 -7.57 -11.39 0.63
N LYS A 22 -6.65 -12.18 1.20
CA LYS A 22 -6.96 -13.12 2.27
C LYS A 22 -7.53 -12.42 3.49
N GLU A 23 -6.82 -11.43 4.02
CA GLU A 23 -7.20 -10.77 5.27
C GLU A 23 -8.40 -9.83 5.13
N LEU A 24 -8.75 -9.44 3.91
CA LEU A 24 -9.97 -8.69 3.59
C LEU A 24 -11.15 -9.62 3.24
N GLY A 25 -10.97 -10.95 3.33
CA GLY A 25 -12.02 -11.92 3.07
C GLY A 25 -12.46 -11.99 1.62
N GLN A 26 -11.57 -11.67 0.67
CA GLN A 26 -11.89 -11.63 -0.77
C GLN A 26 -11.63 -12.98 -1.46
N VAL A 27 -11.07 -13.96 -0.74
CA VAL A 27 -10.73 -15.28 -1.25
C VAL A 27 -11.29 -16.39 -0.35
N ASP A 28 -11.46 -17.58 -0.92
CA ASP A 28 -11.77 -18.80 -0.19
C ASP A 28 -10.54 -19.38 0.55
N GLU A 29 -10.72 -20.54 1.19
CA GLU A 29 -9.67 -21.25 1.93
C GLU A 29 -8.47 -21.69 1.06
N TYR A 30 -8.65 -21.74 -0.27
CA TYR A 30 -7.62 -22.10 -1.25
C TYR A 30 -6.97 -20.87 -1.90
N GLY A 31 -7.39 -19.66 -1.54
CA GLY A 31 -6.87 -18.41 -2.11
C GLY A 31 -7.50 -18.01 -3.44
N LYS A 32 -8.62 -18.62 -3.84
CA LYS A 32 -9.37 -18.23 -5.05
C LYS A 32 -10.35 -17.11 -4.70
N LEU A 33 -10.42 -16.09 -5.56
CA LEU A 33 -11.35 -14.97 -5.37
C LEU A 33 -12.80 -15.45 -5.25
N LEU A 34 -13.50 -14.96 -4.22
CA LEU A 34 -14.91 -15.26 -4.00
C LEU A 34 -15.79 -14.64 -5.09
N ASP A 35 -15.53 -13.38 -5.41
CA ASP A 35 -16.10 -12.69 -6.57
C ASP A 35 -14.95 -12.13 -7.44
N PRO A 36 -14.62 -12.75 -8.58
CA PRO A 36 -13.58 -12.27 -9.48
C PRO A 36 -13.83 -10.87 -10.06
N PHE A 37 -15.08 -10.39 -10.06
CA PHE A 37 -15.47 -9.10 -10.65
C PHE A 37 -15.56 -7.98 -9.62
N ASP A 38 -15.35 -8.26 -8.33
CA ASP A 38 -15.32 -7.23 -7.29
C ASP A 38 -14.19 -6.23 -7.58
N ALA A 39 -14.55 -4.96 -7.76
CA ALA A 39 -13.63 -3.86 -7.99
C ALA A 39 -12.65 -3.65 -6.83
N HIS A 40 -12.97 -4.16 -5.64
CA HIS A 40 -12.12 -4.08 -4.46
C HIS A 40 -11.06 -5.17 -4.41
N ASN A 41 -11.08 -6.16 -5.29
CA ASN A 41 -10.04 -7.19 -5.32
C ASN A 41 -8.67 -6.54 -5.44
N VAL A 42 -7.76 -6.93 -4.54
CA VAL A 42 -6.37 -6.48 -4.61
C VAL A 42 -5.72 -7.19 -5.78
N ARG A 43 -5.22 -6.42 -6.75
CA ARG A 43 -4.73 -6.96 -8.03
C ARG A 43 -3.39 -6.37 -8.42
N ARG A 44 -2.60 -7.14 -9.15
CA ARG A 44 -1.43 -6.63 -9.87
C ARG A 44 -1.91 -6.23 -11.26
N PRO A 45 -1.89 -4.94 -11.65
CA PRO A 45 -2.30 -4.54 -12.98
C PRO A 45 -1.35 -5.16 -14.02
N ALA A 46 -1.90 -5.56 -15.17
CA ALA A 46 -1.05 -5.82 -16.33
C ALA A 46 -0.45 -4.48 -16.78
N GLN A 47 0.86 -4.43 -16.99
CA GLN A 47 1.51 -3.23 -17.54
C GLN A 47 1.13 -3.11 -19.03
N GLU A 48 -0.02 -2.52 -19.32
CA GLU A 48 -0.49 -2.20 -20.66
C GLU A 48 -0.46 -0.68 -20.85
N GLY A 49 0.57 -0.18 -21.55
CA GLY A 49 0.74 1.24 -21.85
C GLY A 49 2.13 1.80 -21.52
N ALA A 50 2.37 3.05 -21.92
CA ALA A 50 3.63 3.75 -21.69
C ALA A 50 3.77 4.33 -20.26
N ALA A 51 2.67 4.41 -19.50
CA ALA A 51 2.64 4.99 -18.16
C ALA A 51 2.61 3.90 -17.09
N ASP A 52 3.51 3.99 -16.11
CA ASP A 52 3.51 3.12 -14.94
C ASP A 52 2.31 3.45 -14.03
N VAL A 53 1.54 2.43 -13.67
CA VAL A 53 0.32 2.52 -12.85
C VAL A 53 0.50 1.85 -11.48
N GLY A 54 1.75 1.50 -11.14
CA GLY A 54 2.16 0.92 -9.87
C GLY A 54 2.02 -0.60 -9.78
N ASP A 55 2.67 -1.18 -8.78
CA ASP A 55 2.84 -2.63 -8.67
C ASP A 55 1.55 -3.38 -8.24
N VAL A 56 0.80 -2.81 -7.28
CA VAL A 56 -0.41 -3.42 -6.71
C VAL A 56 -1.51 -2.37 -6.55
N HIS A 57 -2.71 -2.70 -7.01
CA HIS A 57 -3.93 -1.90 -6.85
C HIS A 57 -4.73 -2.45 -5.68
N ALA A 58 -4.88 -1.66 -4.62
CA ALA A 58 -5.71 -1.96 -3.46
C ALA A 58 -6.64 -0.77 -3.19
N VAL A 59 -7.70 -0.66 -4.01
CA VAL A 59 -8.60 0.51 -4.06
C VAL A 59 -8.97 1.01 -2.65
N PRO A 60 -8.78 2.29 -2.31
CA PRO A 60 -8.40 3.42 -3.19
C PRO A 60 -6.88 3.73 -3.24
N PHE A 61 -6.02 2.76 -2.93
CA PHE A 61 -4.56 2.93 -2.91
C PHE A 61 -3.86 2.23 -4.08
N VAL A 62 -2.82 2.88 -4.62
CA VAL A 62 -1.75 2.22 -5.39
C VAL A 62 -0.57 1.97 -4.46
N LEU A 63 -0.07 0.74 -4.49
CA LEU A 63 1.03 0.25 -3.68
C LEU A 63 2.26 0.04 -4.57
N GLU A 64 3.32 0.77 -4.25
CA GLU A 64 4.64 0.59 -4.84
C GLU A 64 5.48 -0.35 -3.95
N CYS A 65 5.71 -1.57 -4.42
CA CYS A 65 6.27 -2.67 -3.65
C CYS A 65 7.79 -2.80 -3.83
N LYS A 66 8.57 -2.61 -2.76
CA LYS A 66 10.04 -2.68 -2.83
C LYS A 66 10.63 -3.76 -1.93
N ASN A 67 11.39 -4.66 -2.53
CA ASN A 67 12.23 -5.63 -1.83
C ASN A 67 13.71 -5.23 -1.98
N VAL A 68 14.16 -4.32 -1.12
CA VAL A 68 15.50 -3.72 -1.18
C VAL A 68 16.19 -3.73 0.18
N LYS A 69 17.53 -3.82 0.19
CA LYS A 69 18.33 -3.81 1.42
C LYS A 69 18.36 -2.43 2.10
N SER A 70 18.41 -1.37 1.30
CA SER A 70 18.52 0.02 1.78
C SER A 70 17.37 0.86 1.21
N PRO A 71 16.28 1.05 1.97
CA PRO A 71 15.09 1.74 1.47
C PRO A 71 15.31 3.23 1.24
N ALA A 72 15.01 3.71 0.03
CA ALA A 72 14.96 5.12 -0.33
C ALA A 72 13.51 5.64 -0.26
N VAL A 73 12.91 5.58 0.94
CA VAL A 73 11.47 5.80 1.15
C VAL A 73 10.92 7.08 0.49
N PRO A 74 11.54 8.27 0.63
CA PRO A 74 11.02 9.46 -0.04
C PRO A 74 10.95 9.34 -1.58
N THR A 75 11.88 8.60 -2.19
CA THR A 75 11.85 8.36 -3.64
C THR A 75 10.71 7.42 -4.01
N PHE A 76 10.53 6.34 -3.25
CA PHE A 76 9.44 5.38 -3.50
C PHE A 76 8.06 6.03 -3.32
N LEU A 77 7.90 6.91 -2.34
CA LEU A 77 6.65 7.66 -2.14
C LEU A 77 6.33 8.59 -3.31
N ARG A 78 7.33 9.33 -3.82
CA ARG A 78 7.12 10.19 -5.00
C ARG A 78 6.68 9.39 -6.22
N GLN A 79 7.29 8.21 -6.42
CA GLN A 79 6.92 7.30 -7.49
C GLN A 79 5.48 6.79 -7.31
N ALA A 80 5.14 6.27 -6.13
CA ALA A 80 3.79 5.78 -5.82
C ALA A 80 2.71 6.86 -6.01
N GLU A 81 3.00 8.12 -5.66
CA GLU A 81 2.06 9.25 -5.87
C GLU A 81 1.87 9.61 -7.35
N VAL A 82 2.91 9.44 -8.18
CA VAL A 82 2.81 9.61 -9.64
C VAL A 82 1.97 8.48 -10.23
N GLU A 83 2.27 7.24 -9.88
CA GLU A 83 1.57 6.04 -10.36
C GLU A 83 0.11 6.01 -9.93
N ALA A 84 -0.20 6.42 -8.69
CA ALA A 84 -1.58 6.58 -8.23
C ALA A 84 -2.36 7.53 -9.13
N ARG A 85 -1.77 8.65 -9.54
CA ARG A 85 -2.41 9.58 -10.47
C ARG A 85 -2.62 8.97 -11.85
N HIS A 86 -1.64 8.23 -12.38
CA HIS A 86 -1.80 7.53 -13.66
C HIS A 86 -2.89 6.46 -13.59
N ALA A 87 -3.00 5.76 -12.46
CA ALA A 87 -4.03 4.74 -12.21
C ALA A 87 -5.41 5.35 -11.87
N GLY A 88 -5.52 6.67 -11.75
CA GLY A 88 -6.76 7.35 -11.35
C GLY A 88 -7.14 7.18 -9.89
N PHE A 89 -6.21 6.76 -9.02
CA PHE A 89 -6.45 6.55 -7.60
C PHE A 89 -5.99 7.75 -6.76
N PRO A 90 -6.68 8.04 -5.64
CA PRO A 90 -6.38 9.21 -4.83
C PRO A 90 -5.09 9.07 -4.01
N TYR A 91 -4.61 7.85 -3.74
CA TYR A 91 -3.53 7.62 -2.78
C TYR A 91 -2.45 6.68 -3.34
N GLY A 92 -1.19 7.12 -3.25
CA GLY A 92 -0.02 6.28 -3.48
C GLY A 92 0.71 6.00 -2.17
N VAL A 93 1.14 4.75 -1.96
CA VAL A 93 1.89 4.30 -0.78
C VAL A 93 3.03 3.39 -1.19
N ALA A 94 4.10 3.34 -0.39
CA ALA A 94 5.22 2.44 -0.65
C ALA A 94 5.22 1.29 0.36
N VAL A 95 5.36 0.05 -0.10
CA VAL A 95 5.35 -1.16 0.73
C VAL A 95 6.70 -1.86 0.64
N VAL A 96 7.49 -1.76 1.72
CA VAL A 96 8.86 -2.25 1.75
C VAL A 96 8.94 -3.57 2.52
N LYS A 97 9.53 -4.59 1.90
CA LYS A 97 9.77 -5.88 2.57
C LYS A 97 10.74 -5.73 3.73
N VAL A 98 10.38 -6.27 4.89
CA VAL A 98 11.32 -6.44 6.01
C VAL A 98 12.05 -7.78 5.84
N PRO A 99 13.40 -7.80 5.76
CA PRO A 99 14.15 -9.03 5.55
C PRO A 99 13.85 -10.09 6.60
N ARG A 100 13.62 -11.33 6.16
CA ARG A 100 13.31 -12.50 7.03
C ARG A 100 12.03 -12.39 7.84
N ALA A 101 11.21 -11.37 7.63
CA ALA A 101 9.92 -11.23 8.29
C ALA A 101 8.78 -11.77 7.43
N ASN A 102 7.67 -12.12 8.10
CA ASN A 102 6.41 -12.44 7.46
C ASN A 102 5.85 -11.21 6.70
N VAL A 103 5.08 -11.44 5.61
CA VAL A 103 4.46 -10.40 4.78
C VAL A 103 3.68 -9.35 5.57
N ARG A 104 2.96 -9.76 6.63
CA ARG A 104 2.20 -8.84 7.49
C ARG A 104 3.06 -7.74 8.16
N ARG A 105 4.36 -7.99 8.28
CA ARG A 105 5.34 -7.04 8.86
C ARG A 105 6.00 -6.15 7.80
N GLY A 106 5.60 -6.24 6.53
CA GLY A 106 6.00 -5.29 5.50
C GLY A 106 5.72 -3.86 5.96
N ARG A 107 6.68 -2.94 5.76
CA ARG A 107 6.51 -1.55 6.18
C ARG A 107 5.75 -0.78 5.12
N VAL A 108 4.61 -0.22 5.50
CA VAL A 108 3.83 0.65 4.64
C VAL A 108 4.16 2.09 4.98
N HIS A 109 4.66 2.82 4.00
CA HIS A 109 5.01 4.22 4.13
C HIS A 109 3.97 5.06 3.39
N VAL A 110 3.61 6.19 4.00
CA VAL A 110 2.70 7.17 3.42
C VAL A 110 3.32 8.57 3.55
N SER A 111 3.08 9.44 2.58
CA SER A 111 3.46 10.85 2.72
C SER A 111 2.58 11.53 3.77
N VAL A 112 3.07 12.63 4.36
CA VAL A 112 2.28 13.47 5.28
C VAL A 112 0.97 13.90 4.62
N ARG A 113 0.99 14.18 3.31
CA ARG A 113 -0.19 14.54 2.52
C ARG A 113 -1.21 13.41 2.46
N THR A 114 -0.80 12.20 2.07
CA THR A 114 -1.70 11.04 2.01
C THR A 114 -2.26 10.72 3.39
N TRP A 115 -1.41 10.68 4.41
CA TRP A 115 -1.83 10.45 5.79
C TRP A 115 -2.91 11.45 6.25
N THR A 116 -2.67 12.74 6.00
CA THR A 116 -3.61 13.82 6.34
C THR A 116 -4.95 13.65 5.61
N ARG A 117 -4.91 13.37 4.30
CA ARG A 117 -6.14 13.19 3.51
C ARG A 117 -6.96 11.99 3.98
N VAL A 118 -6.29 10.86 4.23
CA VAL A 118 -6.97 9.63 4.67
C VAL A 118 -7.59 9.82 6.04
N ARG A 119 -6.88 10.40 7.03
CA ARG A 119 -7.49 10.62 8.35
C ARG A 119 -8.67 11.59 8.30
N HIS A 120 -8.63 12.60 7.41
CA HIS A 120 -9.73 13.52 7.22
C HIS A 120 -10.93 12.84 6.57
N ALA A 121 -10.70 11.95 5.60
CA ALA A 121 -11.75 11.14 4.98
C ALA A 121 -12.46 10.24 6.02
N LEU A 122 -11.72 9.73 7.01
CA LEU A 122 -12.28 8.95 8.12
C LEU A 122 -12.80 9.81 9.29
N GLY A 123 -12.70 11.14 9.23
CA GLY A 123 -13.13 12.02 10.32
C GLY A 123 -12.31 11.87 11.61
N LEU A 124 -11.09 11.34 11.54
CA LEU A 124 -10.27 11.04 12.71
C LEU A 124 -9.27 12.16 13.04
N PRO A 125 -9.13 12.55 14.33
CA PRO A 125 -8.06 13.43 14.76
C PRO A 125 -6.71 12.72 14.63
N SER A 126 -5.64 13.51 14.50
CA SER A 126 -4.28 13.02 14.23
C SER A 126 -3.82 11.91 15.17
N GLN A 127 -4.00 12.09 16.48
CA GLN A 127 -3.57 11.13 17.49
C GLN A 127 -4.35 9.81 17.40
N ALA A 128 -5.68 9.87 17.33
CA ALA A 128 -6.52 8.68 17.23
C ALA A 128 -6.25 7.88 15.94
N PHE A 129 -5.99 8.57 14.83
CA PHE A 129 -5.60 7.90 13.58
C PHE A 129 -4.24 7.22 13.69
N ALA A 130 -3.26 7.89 14.32
CA ALA A 130 -1.94 7.31 14.54
C ALA A 130 -2.01 6.06 15.43
N ASP A 131 -2.76 6.12 16.53
CA ASP A 131 -2.88 5.03 17.50
C ASP A 131 -3.65 3.83 16.91
N ARG A 132 -4.79 4.08 16.24
CA ARG A 132 -5.62 3.03 15.64
C ARG A 132 -4.88 2.22 14.59
N TYR A 133 -4.06 2.88 13.77
CA TYR A 133 -3.37 2.26 12.63
C TYR A 133 -1.86 2.15 12.83
N GLY A 134 -1.35 2.28 14.06
CA GLY A 134 0.04 2.02 14.40
C GLY A 134 1.07 2.87 13.65
N PHE A 135 0.75 4.14 13.36
CA PHE A 135 1.67 5.01 12.61
C PHE A 135 2.77 5.58 13.49
N THR A 136 3.99 5.57 12.96
CA THR A 136 5.16 6.26 13.51
C THR A 136 5.68 7.28 12.51
N VAL A 137 6.15 8.43 12.99
CA VAL A 137 6.66 9.51 12.13
C VAL A 137 8.15 9.35 11.87
N SER A 138 8.57 9.63 10.64
CA SER A 138 9.97 9.76 10.25
C SER A 138 10.22 11.17 9.72
N LEU A 139 10.98 11.97 10.49
CA LEU A 139 11.37 13.33 10.16
C LEU A 139 12.77 13.32 9.55
N ARG A 140 12.94 13.88 8.35
CA ARG A 140 14.23 13.94 7.66
C ARG A 140 14.57 15.38 7.28
N GLY A 141 15.21 16.08 8.21
CA GLY A 141 15.53 17.51 8.07
C GLY A 141 14.27 18.39 8.12
N LEU A 142 14.38 19.63 7.66
CA LEU A 142 13.30 20.62 7.69
C LEU A 142 12.37 20.55 6.48
N ASP A 143 12.75 19.81 5.44
CA ASP A 143 11.95 19.60 4.24
C ASP A 143 10.83 18.59 4.52
N THR A 144 9.63 19.11 4.76
CA THR A 144 8.43 18.29 5.06
C THR A 144 8.04 17.37 3.91
N GLY A 145 8.51 17.62 2.68
CA GLY A 145 8.34 16.72 1.54
C GLY A 145 9.14 15.42 1.68
N LYS A 146 10.09 15.35 2.63
CA LYS A 146 10.85 14.15 2.96
C LYS A 146 10.34 13.45 4.23
N TRP A 147 9.34 14.03 4.88
CA TRP A 147 8.70 13.42 6.04
C TRP A 147 7.68 12.39 5.58
N TYR A 148 7.57 11.30 6.31
CA TYR A 148 6.62 10.23 6.03
C TYR A 148 6.20 9.54 7.31
N LEU A 149 5.06 8.87 7.24
CA LEU A 149 4.55 8.05 8.32
C LEU A 149 4.65 6.59 7.92
N THR A 150 4.95 5.73 8.88
CA THR A 150 5.14 4.30 8.67
C THR A 150 4.24 3.50 9.57
N THR A 151 3.56 2.52 9.00
CA THR A 151 2.87 1.44 9.71
C THR A 151 3.32 0.09 9.15
N ASP A 152 2.77 -1.03 9.62
CA ASP A 152 2.94 -2.34 9.00
C ASP A 152 1.71 -2.77 8.18
N LEU A 153 1.88 -3.80 7.36
CA LEU A 153 0.84 -4.26 6.45
C LEU A 153 -0.40 -4.79 7.19
N GLU A 154 -0.22 -5.29 8.42
CA GLU A 154 -1.28 -5.72 9.33
C GLU A 154 -2.19 -4.57 9.76
N HIS A 155 -1.63 -3.41 10.13
CA HIS A 155 -2.47 -2.25 10.43
C HIS A 155 -2.98 -1.58 9.15
N PHE A 156 -2.22 -1.64 8.04
CA PHE A 156 -2.67 -1.11 6.77
C PHE A 156 -3.91 -1.85 6.23
N ARG A 157 -4.04 -3.17 6.41
CA ARG A 157 -5.27 -3.87 6.01
C ARG A 157 -6.51 -3.37 6.76
N LEU A 158 -6.38 -3.01 8.04
CA LEU A 158 -7.47 -2.43 8.84
C LEU A 158 -7.83 -1.05 8.31
N LEU A 159 -6.82 -0.22 8.03
CA LEU A 159 -7.02 1.09 7.40
C LEU A 159 -7.74 0.96 6.06
N LEU A 160 -7.31 0.04 5.21
CA LEU A 160 -7.90 -0.20 3.90
C LEU A 160 -9.37 -0.61 4.02
N ALA A 161 -9.69 -1.53 4.92
CA ALA A 161 -11.06 -1.95 5.19
C ALA A 161 -11.93 -0.77 5.66
N ASP A 162 -11.46 0.02 6.62
CA ASP A 162 -12.20 1.17 7.15
C ASP A 162 -12.42 2.26 6.08
N VAL A 163 -11.41 2.54 5.26
CA VAL A 163 -11.52 3.51 4.15
C VAL A 163 -12.55 3.03 3.12
N ARG A 164 -12.57 1.73 2.79
CA ARG A 164 -13.58 1.17 1.88
C ARG A 164 -14.98 1.26 2.48
N ALA A 165 -15.13 0.88 3.74
CA ALA A 165 -16.42 0.96 4.43
C ALA A 165 -16.97 2.39 4.45
N GLN A 166 -16.13 3.40 4.68
CA GLN A 166 -16.55 4.80 4.70
C GLN A 166 -16.98 5.33 3.31
N HIS A 167 -16.33 4.87 2.23
CA HIS A 167 -16.55 5.41 0.88
C HIS A 167 -17.58 4.65 0.05
N TYR A 168 -17.84 3.37 0.34
CA TYR A 168 -18.69 2.51 -0.48
C TYR A 168 -19.90 1.93 0.28
N ALA A 169 -20.14 2.34 1.53
CA ALA A 169 -21.38 2.04 2.25
C ALA A 169 -22.52 3.04 1.98
N GLN A 170 -22.32 3.97 1.04
CA GLN A 170 -23.33 4.92 0.53
C GLN A 170 -23.76 4.51 -0.87
#